data_AF-A0A7S6LWH6-F1
#
_entry.id   AF-A0A7S6LWH6-F1
#
_cell.length_a   1.000
_cell.length_b   1.000
_cell.length_c   1.000
_cell.angle_alpha   90.00
_cell.angle_beta   90.00
_cell.angle_gamma   90.00
#
_symmetry.space_group_name_H-M   'P 1'
#
loop_
_entity.id
_entity.type
_entity.pdbx_description
1 polymer ?
#
loop_
_entity_poly.entity_id
_entity_poly.type
_entity_poly.pdbx_seq_one_letter_code
_entity_poly.pdbx_strand_id
1 'polypeptide(L)'
;MSGEKSGRNFIFYFYPSLFIAANALFIGMVLFLFYASMQPPHLLEDTVNTSPYRQIASWFDPIFFQYNLVLLVFAVGIIPLITLCYTSSMREEKKRRLQRELPPAIYSANSNYIQNYLSKISSIRSYLGSMMSLMFVVMFGCMIILLLKPAPLALPDLAYANGVDYSKGANFLMLGTYMKSYMVGNRDYINVLVYTLTAFQFGFLGGYVYFIGLMVRSYFTLDMTPNIFINSSVRMITGSLLAVVLSYFLIDPDKFSEPDAILIRSLPVWSFFIGHFPDRGLVFLENIATKALGLVRIHEFASPLSDLPGINYNQEILLKREGYDNIENLANANALDIALRTGFSYQQLVQWISQARLHGHLRNDYHAFVNCTGIVSLDDFVHFYRTVKLQNGAADPIELIVASLKNEKHDLDDKIRILRYLADPRDLATDIPHSMRDENSAADQETISNKS
;
A
#
# COMPACT_ATOMS: atom_id res chain seq x y z
N MET A 1 17.63 -27.37 -4.00
CA MET A 1 16.34 -26.98 -4.64
C MET A 1 15.09 -27.76 -4.17
N SER A 2 15.18 -28.75 -3.27
CA SER A 2 13.99 -29.48 -2.75
C SER A 2 13.33 -28.79 -1.53
N GLY A 3 14.11 -28.17 -0.63
CA GLY A 3 13.59 -27.51 0.58
C GLY A 3 12.73 -26.26 0.30
N GLU A 4 13.01 -25.51 -0.76
CA GLU A 4 12.33 -24.26 -1.10
C GLU A 4 10.93 -24.47 -1.73
N LYS A 5 10.66 -25.67 -2.27
CA LYS A 5 9.31 -26.07 -2.70
C LYS A 5 8.47 -26.55 -1.50
N SER A 6 9.10 -27.22 -0.53
CA SER A 6 8.43 -27.71 0.68
C SER A 6 7.96 -26.56 1.59
N GLY A 7 8.81 -25.56 1.82
CA GLY A 7 8.45 -24.38 2.63
C GLY A 7 7.34 -23.52 2.01
N ARG A 8 7.33 -23.37 0.67
CA ARG A 8 6.25 -22.70 -0.07
C ARG A 8 4.93 -23.43 0.07
N ASN A 9 4.94 -24.76 0.00
CA ASN A 9 3.72 -25.56 0.15
C ASN A 9 3.20 -25.51 1.59
N PHE A 10 4.08 -25.52 2.60
CA PHE A 10 3.69 -25.39 4.00
C PHE A 10 2.98 -24.05 4.27
N ILE A 11 3.59 -22.93 3.88
CA ILE A 11 3.00 -21.59 3.97
C ILE A 11 1.66 -21.54 3.21
N PHE A 12 1.61 -22.16 2.03
CA PHE A 12 0.44 -22.17 1.17
C PHE A 12 -0.78 -22.90 1.78
N TYR A 13 -0.57 -23.94 2.58
CA TYR A 13 -1.67 -24.64 3.28
C TYR A 13 -1.93 -24.08 4.68
N PHE A 14 -0.88 -23.60 5.37
CA PHE A 14 -0.96 -23.13 6.74
C PHE A 14 -1.88 -21.90 6.88
N TYR A 15 -1.71 -20.88 6.04
CA TYR A 15 -2.53 -19.67 6.13
C TYR A 15 -4.03 -19.93 5.84
N PRO A 16 -4.40 -20.67 4.77
CA PRO A 16 -5.78 -21.07 4.58
C PRO A 16 -6.32 -21.95 5.70
N SER A 17 -5.55 -22.91 6.21
CA SER A 17 -6.01 -23.76 7.32
C SER A 17 -6.21 -22.95 8.61
N LEU A 18 -5.33 -22.00 8.90
CA LEU A 18 -5.43 -21.12 10.06
C LEU A 18 -6.64 -20.19 9.92
N PHE A 19 -6.85 -19.62 8.73
CA PHE A 19 -8.02 -18.80 8.45
C PHE A 19 -9.31 -19.60 8.61
N ILE A 20 -9.40 -20.80 8.03
CA ILE A 20 -10.57 -21.68 8.15
C ILE A 20 -10.79 -22.08 9.61
N ALA A 21 -9.74 -22.46 10.34
CA ALA A 21 -9.84 -22.85 11.75
C ALA A 21 -10.30 -21.67 12.63
N ALA A 22 -9.74 -20.48 12.43
CA ALA A 22 -10.15 -19.28 13.16
C ALA A 22 -11.60 -18.90 12.87
N ASN A 23 -12.03 -18.97 11.60
CA ASN A 23 -13.43 -18.73 11.22
C ASN A 23 -14.36 -19.80 11.80
N ALA A 24 -13.98 -21.08 11.76
CA ALA A 24 -14.80 -22.16 12.29
C ALA A 24 -14.95 -22.07 13.82
N LEU A 25 -13.86 -21.75 14.53
CA LEU A 25 -13.89 -21.53 15.98
C LEU A 25 -14.78 -20.33 16.31
N PHE A 26 -14.63 -19.23 15.58
CA PHE A 26 -15.43 -18.03 15.77
C PHE A 26 -16.93 -18.28 15.51
N ILE A 27 -17.28 -18.86 14.36
CA ILE A 27 -18.66 -19.22 14.00
C ILE A 27 -19.22 -20.21 15.04
N GLY A 28 -18.43 -21.19 15.48
CA GLY A 28 -18.82 -22.13 16.53
C GLY A 28 -19.11 -21.44 17.86
N MET A 29 -18.25 -20.52 18.29
CA MET A 29 -18.45 -19.73 19.52
C MET A 29 -19.71 -18.86 19.41
N VAL A 30 -19.92 -18.24 18.27
CA VAL A 30 -21.09 -17.41 17.97
C VAL A 30 -22.38 -18.22 18.00
N LEU A 31 -22.42 -19.36 17.32
CA LEU A 31 -23.59 -20.25 17.29
C LEU A 31 -23.89 -20.80 18.68
N PHE A 32 -22.85 -21.12 19.45
CA PHE A 32 -22.98 -21.53 20.85
C PHE A 32 -23.59 -20.43 21.72
N LEU A 33 -23.11 -19.18 21.60
CA LEU A 33 -23.63 -18.04 22.35
C LEU A 33 -25.06 -17.67 21.93
N PHE A 34 -25.37 -17.76 20.64
CA PHE A 34 -26.73 -17.58 20.12
C PHE A 34 -27.68 -18.66 20.68
N TYR A 35 -27.26 -19.92 20.66
CA TYR A 35 -28.02 -21.03 21.23
C TYR A 35 -28.25 -20.85 22.74
N ALA A 36 -27.21 -20.43 23.47
CA ALA A 36 -27.30 -20.15 24.91
C ALA A 36 -28.20 -18.93 25.22
N SER A 37 -28.23 -17.93 24.34
CA SER A 37 -29.07 -16.73 24.47
C SER A 37 -30.56 -17.02 24.20
N MET A 38 -30.89 -17.99 23.34
CA MET A 38 -32.28 -18.39 23.03
C MET A 38 -32.93 -19.33 24.04
N GLN A 39 -32.21 -19.88 25.03
CA GLN A 39 -32.81 -20.77 26.03
C GLN A 39 -33.76 -19.98 26.97
N PRO A 40 -35.03 -20.42 27.14
CA PRO A 40 -35.99 -19.72 28.00
C PRO A 40 -35.57 -19.78 29.49
N PRO A 41 -35.86 -18.74 30.29
CA PRO A 41 -35.47 -18.65 31.70
C PRO A 41 -36.33 -19.51 32.63
N HIS A 42 -36.81 -20.67 32.19
CA HIS A 42 -37.70 -21.52 32.98
C HIS A 42 -36.97 -22.78 33.44
N LEU A 43 -36.41 -22.72 34.65
CA LEU A 43 -36.66 -23.66 35.75
C LEU A 43 -35.61 -23.46 36.86
N LEU A 44 -36.16 -23.26 38.06
CA LEU A 44 -35.59 -23.43 39.40
C LEU A 44 -34.79 -22.26 40.01
N GLU A 45 -35.45 -21.71 41.03
CA GLU A 45 -34.93 -21.15 42.28
C GLU A 45 -33.57 -21.70 42.70
N ASP A 46 -32.80 -20.82 43.34
CA ASP A 46 -31.68 -21.11 44.22
C ASP A 46 -30.52 -21.91 43.65
N THR A 47 -29.61 -21.23 42.93
CA THR A 47 -28.17 -21.41 43.19
C THR A 47 -27.39 -20.14 42.86
N VAL A 48 -26.59 -19.72 43.83
CA VAL A 48 -25.64 -18.58 43.89
C VAL A 48 -24.49 -18.67 42.86
N ASN A 49 -24.62 -19.52 41.83
CA ASN A 49 -23.67 -19.63 40.73
C ASN A 49 -24.39 -19.52 39.40
N THR A 50 -24.71 -18.29 38.98
CA THR A 50 -24.91 -18.02 37.55
C THR A 50 -23.65 -18.49 36.84
N SER A 51 -23.76 -19.57 36.09
CA SER A 51 -22.62 -20.11 35.35
C SER A 51 -22.00 -19.00 34.48
N PRO A 52 -20.65 -18.93 34.37
CA PRO A 52 -19.98 -17.86 33.65
C PRO A 52 -20.46 -17.73 32.19
N TYR A 53 -20.90 -18.84 31.57
CA TYR A 53 -21.45 -18.82 30.22
C TYR A 53 -22.82 -18.11 30.11
N ARG A 54 -23.67 -18.17 31.15
CA ARG A 54 -25.01 -17.54 31.13
C ARG A 54 -24.90 -16.02 31.30
N GLN A 55 -23.90 -15.53 32.03
CA GLN A 55 -23.54 -14.11 32.06
C GLN A 55 -23.04 -13.62 30.69
N ILE A 56 -22.17 -14.38 30.02
CA ILE A 56 -21.66 -14.02 28.69
C ILE A 56 -22.77 -14.07 27.64
N ALA A 57 -23.72 -15.02 27.72
CA ALA A 57 -24.85 -15.11 26.81
C ALA A 57 -25.80 -13.90 26.92
N SER A 58 -25.92 -13.29 28.11
CA SER A 58 -26.71 -12.06 28.30
C SER A 58 -26.12 -10.82 27.61
N TRP A 59 -24.83 -10.86 27.26
CA TRP A 59 -24.18 -9.79 26.49
C TRP A 59 -24.56 -9.84 25.00
N PHE A 60 -25.18 -10.93 24.55
CA PHE A 60 -25.46 -11.20 23.15
C PHE A 60 -26.89 -10.82 22.78
N ASP A 61 -27.02 -9.83 21.88
CA ASP A 61 -28.28 -9.42 21.27
C ASP A 61 -28.42 -10.11 19.90
N PRO A 62 -29.32 -11.11 19.74
CA PRO A 62 -29.40 -11.92 18.53
C PRO A 62 -29.69 -11.12 17.25
N ILE A 63 -30.54 -10.09 17.35
CA ILE A 63 -30.92 -9.25 16.20
C ILE A 63 -29.74 -8.35 15.83
N PHE A 64 -29.13 -7.71 16.83
CA PHE A 64 -27.92 -6.92 16.62
C PHE A 64 -26.82 -7.72 15.94
N PHE A 65 -26.62 -8.94 16.42
CA PHE A 65 -25.59 -9.81 15.91
C PHE A 65 -25.86 -10.26 14.47
N GLN A 66 -27.10 -10.64 14.14
CA GLN A 66 -27.44 -11.18 12.82
C GLN A 66 -27.15 -10.18 11.69
N TYR A 67 -27.58 -8.93 11.82
CA TYR A 67 -27.31 -7.95 10.75
C TYR A 67 -25.82 -7.59 10.66
N ASN A 68 -25.12 -7.49 11.80
CA ASN A 68 -23.69 -7.20 11.83
C ASN A 68 -22.85 -8.35 11.27
N LEU A 69 -23.29 -9.60 11.47
CA LEU A 69 -22.68 -10.76 10.84
C LEU A 69 -22.83 -10.69 9.31
N VAL A 70 -24.00 -10.30 8.80
CA VAL A 70 -24.20 -10.10 7.36
C VAL A 70 -23.27 -9.01 6.81
N LEU A 71 -23.13 -7.88 7.53
CA LEU A 71 -22.19 -6.82 7.17
C LEU A 71 -20.73 -7.29 7.20
N LEU A 72 -20.34 -8.09 8.19
CA LEU A 72 -19.01 -8.69 8.28
C LEU A 72 -18.72 -9.62 7.11
N VAL A 73 -19.65 -10.53 6.79
CA VAL A 73 -19.52 -11.46 5.66
C VAL A 73 -19.43 -10.70 4.35
N PHE A 74 -20.21 -9.64 4.17
CA PHE A 74 -20.13 -8.78 3.00
C PHE A 74 -18.77 -8.05 2.91
N ALA A 75 -18.32 -7.44 4.01
CA ALA A 75 -17.08 -6.67 4.06
C ALA A 75 -15.84 -7.52 3.80
N VAL A 76 -15.82 -8.78 4.27
CA VAL A 76 -14.74 -9.75 4.01
C VAL A 76 -14.90 -10.39 2.62
N GLY A 77 -16.13 -10.68 2.19
CA GLY A 77 -16.44 -11.38 0.95
C GLY A 77 -16.23 -10.58 -0.33
N ILE A 78 -16.26 -9.24 -0.26
CA ILE A 78 -15.98 -8.38 -1.41
C ILE A 78 -14.53 -8.55 -1.93
N ILE A 79 -13.59 -8.87 -1.03
CA ILE A 79 -12.15 -9.02 -1.33
C ILE A 79 -11.89 -10.19 -2.30
N PRO A 80 -12.30 -11.44 -1.99
CA PRO A 80 -12.13 -12.55 -2.91
C PRO A 80 -12.98 -12.39 -4.17
N LEU A 81 -14.18 -11.78 -4.08
CA LEU A 81 -15.04 -11.55 -5.23
C LEU A 81 -14.33 -10.69 -6.29
N ILE A 82 -13.83 -9.51 -5.92
CA ILE A 82 -13.11 -8.62 -6.84
C ILE A 82 -11.85 -9.32 -7.39
N THR A 83 -11.14 -10.06 -6.54
CA THR A 83 -9.91 -10.76 -6.95
C THR A 83 -10.17 -11.87 -7.96
N LEU A 84 -11.27 -12.61 -7.82
CA LEU A 84 -11.69 -13.64 -8.78
C LEU A 84 -12.14 -13.01 -10.12
N CYS A 85 -12.92 -11.93 -10.05
CA CYS A 85 -13.29 -11.16 -11.24
C CYS A 85 -12.07 -10.59 -11.97
N TYR A 86 -11.07 -10.11 -11.22
CA TYR A 86 -9.83 -9.61 -11.79
C TYR A 86 -9.02 -10.73 -12.45
N THR A 87 -8.68 -11.78 -11.72
CA THR A 87 -7.81 -12.86 -12.21
C THR A 87 -8.37 -13.58 -13.44
N SER A 88 -9.70 -13.68 -13.55
CA SER A 88 -10.37 -14.27 -14.72
C SER A 88 -10.30 -13.41 -15.99
N SER A 89 -10.40 -12.08 -15.87
CA SER A 89 -10.41 -11.16 -17.03
C SER A 89 -9.03 -10.61 -17.39
N MET A 90 -8.14 -10.49 -16.41
CA MET A 90 -6.88 -9.74 -16.48
C MET A 90 -5.92 -10.21 -17.58
N ARG A 91 -5.78 -11.52 -17.77
CA ARG A 91 -4.74 -12.08 -18.65
C ARG A 91 -4.91 -11.59 -20.09
N GLU A 92 -6.12 -11.72 -20.62
CA GLU A 92 -6.42 -11.39 -22.01
C GLU A 92 -6.37 -9.87 -22.22
N GLU A 93 -6.88 -9.10 -21.25
CA GLU A 93 -6.91 -7.65 -21.37
C GLU A 93 -5.50 -7.02 -21.27
N LYS A 94 -4.65 -7.49 -20.33
CA LYS A 94 -3.26 -7.01 -20.25
C LYS A 94 -2.46 -7.40 -21.50
N LYS A 95 -2.66 -8.62 -22.02
CA LYS A 95 -2.03 -9.06 -23.26
C LYS A 95 -2.43 -8.18 -24.45
N ARG A 96 -3.72 -7.92 -24.63
CA ARG A 96 -4.26 -7.06 -25.69
C ARG A 96 -3.72 -5.63 -25.60
N ARG A 97 -3.62 -5.09 -24.39
CA ARG A 97 -3.05 -3.76 -24.15
C ARG A 97 -1.57 -3.70 -24.54
N LEU A 98 -0.77 -4.68 -24.10
CA LEU A 98 0.65 -4.75 -24.43
C LEU A 98 0.90 -4.89 -25.93
N GLN A 99 0.10 -5.70 -26.63
CA GLN A 99 0.18 -5.84 -28.09
C GLN A 99 -0.08 -4.53 -28.84
N ARG A 100 -0.92 -3.64 -28.28
CA ARG A 100 -1.24 -2.34 -28.88
C ARG A 100 -0.17 -1.30 -28.60
N GLU A 101 0.47 -1.35 -27.42
CA GLU A 101 1.40 -0.32 -26.97
C GLU A 101 2.88 -0.61 -27.29
N LEU A 102 3.27 -1.89 -27.37
CA LEU A 102 4.66 -2.26 -27.62
C LEU A 102 4.98 -2.26 -29.12
N PRO A 103 6.16 -1.75 -29.52
CA PRO A 103 6.69 -1.97 -30.86
C PRO A 103 6.79 -3.47 -31.18
N PRO A 104 6.47 -3.91 -32.41
CA PRO A 104 6.40 -5.33 -32.77
C PRO A 104 7.74 -6.06 -32.57
N ALA A 105 8.87 -5.36 -32.76
CA ALA A 105 10.21 -5.90 -32.53
C ALA A 105 10.48 -6.26 -31.05
N ILE A 106 10.04 -5.43 -30.11
CA ILE A 106 10.24 -5.66 -28.68
C ILE A 106 9.29 -6.75 -28.18
N TYR A 107 8.07 -6.77 -28.68
CA TYR A 107 7.07 -7.77 -28.32
C TYR A 107 7.47 -9.18 -28.77
N SER A 108 7.97 -9.34 -30.01
CA SER A 108 8.39 -10.65 -30.51
C SER A 108 9.62 -11.17 -29.76
N ALA A 109 10.62 -10.32 -29.53
CA ALA A 109 11.83 -10.66 -28.80
C ALA A 109 11.56 -11.12 -27.35
N ASN A 110 10.58 -10.52 -26.68
CA ASN A 110 10.25 -10.79 -25.27
C ASN A 110 8.96 -11.60 -25.07
N SER A 111 8.41 -12.19 -26.14
CA SER A 111 7.10 -12.85 -26.12
C SER A 111 6.99 -13.97 -25.07
N ASN A 112 8.02 -14.81 -24.96
CA ASN A 112 8.08 -15.89 -23.97
C ASN A 112 8.11 -15.35 -22.53
N TYR A 113 8.86 -14.28 -22.28
CA TYR A 113 8.94 -13.63 -20.97
C TYR A 113 7.59 -13.04 -20.56
N ILE A 114 6.93 -12.31 -21.48
CA ILE A 114 5.61 -11.72 -21.26
C ILE A 114 4.57 -12.81 -20.97
N GLN A 115 4.55 -13.90 -21.73
CA GLN A 115 3.60 -15.00 -21.52
C GLN A 115 3.84 -15.74 -20.19
N ASN A 116 5.10 -15.98 -19.83
CA ASN A 116 5.46 -16.60 -18.55
C ASN A 116 5.07 -15.71 -17.37
N TYR A 117 5.27 -14.39 -17.48
CA TYR A 117 4.84 -13.45 -16.46
C TYR A 117 3.30 -13.42 -16.33
N LEU A 118 2.58 -13.26 -17.44
CA LEU A 118 1.12 -13.18 -17.46
C LEU A 118 0.46 -14.46 -16.94
N SER A 119 0.99 -15.63 -17.28
CA SER A 119 0.47 -16.91 -16.78
C SER A 119 0.67 -17.04 -15.27
N LYS A 120 1.85 -16.65 -14.76
CA LYS A 120 2.15 -16.68 -13.32
C LYS A 120 1.23 -15.74 -12.54
N ILE A 121 1.06 -14.50 -13.00
CA ILE A 121 0.24 -13.52 -12.27
C ILE A 121 -1.26 -13.79 -12.40
N SER A 122 -1.75 -14.31 -13.54
CA SER A 122 -3.17 -14.64 -13.71
C SER A 122 -3.67 -15.75 -12.78
N SER A 123 -2.76 -16.54 -12.19
CA SER A 123 -3.13 -17.57 -11.23
C SER A 123 -3.59 -16.96 -9.91
N ILE A 124 -4.80 -17.32 -9.47
CA ILE A 124 -5.33 -16.97 -8.14
C ILE A 124 -4.38 -17.38 -7.00
N ARG A 125 -3.56 -18.42 -7.21
CA ARG A 125 -2.59 -18.90 -6.21
C ARG A 125 -1.55 -17.84 -5.86
N SER A 126 -1.25 -16.95 -6.79
CA SER A 126 -0.30 -15.86 -6.62
C SER A 126 -0.83 -14.78 -5.66
N TYR A 127 -2.15 -14.65 -5.52
CA TYR A 127 -2.82 -13.69 -4.65
C TYR A 127 -3.26 -14.29 -3.31
N LEU A 128 -3.45 -15.62 -3.24
CA LEU A 128 -4.09 -16.28 -2.12
C LEU A 128 -3.49 -15.91 -0.76
N GLY A 129 -2.16 -15.90 -0.63
CA GLY A 129 -1.48 -15.58 0.63
C GLY A 129 -1.77 -14.15 1.09
N SER A 130 -1.53 -13.18 0.22
CA SER A 130 -1.75 -11.75 0.54
C SER A 130 -3.22 -11.42 0.75
N MET A 131 -4.11 -12.02 -0.06
CA MET A 131 -5.56 -11.87 0.05
C MET A 131 -6.05 -12.41 1.40
N MET A 132 -5.63 -13.60 1.81
CA MET A 132 -6.01 -14.19 3.10
C MET A 132 -5.50 -13.37 4.28
N SER A 133 -4.29 -12.82 4.20
CA SER A 133 -3.76 -11.91 5.23
C SER A 133 -4.66 -10.68 5.38
N LEU A 134 -5.07 -10.05 4.27
CA LEU A 134 -6.00 -8.92 4.34
C LEU A 134 -7.39 -9.33 4.85
N MET A 135 -7.94 -10.45 4.38
CA MET A 135 -9.22 -10.97 4.86
C MET A 135 -9.19 -11.20 6.37
N PHE A 136 -8.08 -11.70 6.93
CA PHE A 136 -7.90 -11.87 8.36
C PHE A 136 -7.91 -10.53 9.11
N VAL A 137 -7.18 -9.53 8.60
CA VAL A 137 -7.15 -8.17 9.19
C VAL A 137 -8.53 -7.52 9.14
N VAL A 138 -9.23 -7.60 8.01
CA VAL A 138 -10.59 -7.07 7.84
C VAL A 138 -11.58 -7.80 8.74
N MET A 139 -11.52 -9.12 8.80
CA MET A 139 -12.34 -9.92 9.69
C MET A 139 -12.14 -9.49 11.15
N PHE A 140 -10.89 -9.42 11.63
CA PHE A 140 -10.57 -9.02 13.00
C PHE A 140 -11.01 -7.58 13.30
N GLY A 141 -10.71 -6.63 12.42
CA GLY A 141 -11.11 -5.23 12.57
C GLY A 141 -12.63 -5.04 12.58
N CYS A 142 -13.34 -5.65 11.63
CA CYS A 142 -14.79 -5.58 11.57
C CYS A 142 -15.47 -6.32 12.74
N MET A 143 -14.86 -7.37 13.30
CA MET A 143 -15.37 -7.98 14.55
C MET A 143 -15.36 -6.98 15.70
N ILE A 144 -14.27 -6.22 15.85
CA ILE A 144 -14.17 -5.18 16.90
C ILE A 144 -15.18 -4.05 16.66
N ILE A 145 -15.42 -3.66 15.41
CA ILE A 145 -16.32 -2.56 15.06
C ILE A 145 -17.79 -2.95 15.18
N LEU A 146 -18.17 -4.09 14.61
CA LEU A 146 -19.57 -4.45 14.38
C LEU A 146 -20.16 -5.29 15.52
N LEU A 147 -19.35 -6.04 16.26
CA LEU A 147 -19.87 -7.03 17.22
C LEU A 147 -19.80 -6.56 18.67
N LEU A 148 -19.12 -5.45 18.94
CA LEU A 148 -19.01 -4.87 20.28
C LEU A 148 -20.04 -3.76 20.46
N LYS A 149 -21.19 -4.09 21.06
CA LYS A 149 -22.22 -3.12 21.48
C LYS A 149 -21.95 -2.68 22.93
N PRO A 150 -21.80 -1.38 23.24
CA PRO A 150 -21.75 -0.94 24.64
C PRO A 150 -23.07 -1.21 25.36
N ALA A 151 -22.99 -1.79 26.56
CA ALA A 151 -24.15 -1.82 27.46
C ALA A 151 -24.48 -0.39 27.92
N PRO A 152 -25.76 0.06 27.86
CA PRO A 152 -26.13 1.37 28.37
C PRO A 152 -25.88 1.45 29.89
N LEU A 153 -24.89 2.24 30.29
CA LEU A 153 -24.54 2.48 31.71
C LEU A 153 -25.54 3.37 32.46
N ALA A 154 -26.61 3.87 31.81
CA ALA A 154 -27.37 5.02 32.29
C ALA A 154 -28.82 4.76 32.74
N LEU A 155 -29.35 3.53 32.73
CA LEU A 155 -30.69 3.27 33.29
C LEU A 155 -30.69 2.07 34.25
N PRO A 156 -30.68 2.34 35.57
CA PRO A 156 -30.80 1.31 36.62
C PRO A 156 -32.06 0.44 36.52
N ASP A 157 -33.10 0.92 35.83
CA ASP A 157 -34.42 0.25 35.78
C ASP A 157 -34.63 -0.68 34.57
N LEU A 158 -33.69 -0.72 33.61
CA LEU A 158 -33.70 -1.76 32.56
C LEU A 158 -32.73 -2.88 32.94
N ALA A 159 -33.19 -3.80 33.80
CA ALA A 159 -32.47 -5.01 34.21
C ALA A 159 -32.10 -5.99 33.06
N TYR A 160 -32.32 -5.60 31.80
CA TYR A 160 -32.10 -6.38 30.57
C TYR A 160 -31.34 -5.56 29.50
N ALA A 161 -30.31 -4.83 29.92
CA ALA A 161 -29.44 -4.10 29.01
C ALA A 161 -28.41 -5.05 28.35
N ASN A 162 -28.77 -5.64 27.21
CA ASN A 162 -27.87 -6.51 26.44
C ASN A 162 -26.72 -5.69 25.81
N GLY A 163 -25.48 -6.03 26.14
CA GLY A 163 -24.26 -5.44 25.58
C GLY A 163 -22.99 -5.89 26.29
N VAL A 164 -21.84 -5.50 25.75
CA VAL A 164 -20.52 -5.77 26.31
C VAL A 164 -20.27 -4.85 27.51
N ASP A 165 -19.97 -5.46 28.66
CA ASP A 165 -19.57 -4.76 29.86
C ASP A 165 -18.07 -4.43 29.81
N TYR A 166 -17.74 -3.22 29.38
CA TYR A 166 -16.36 -2.73 29.27
C TYR A 166 -15.65 -2.57 30.61
N SER A 167 -16.36 -2.64 31.75
CA SER A 167 -15.72 -2.63 33.06
C SER A 167 -14.88 -3.88 33.34
N LYS A 168 -15.08 -4.96 32.57
CA LYS A 168 -14.36 -6.24 32.76
C LYS A 168 -13.27 -6.49 31.71
N GLY A 169 -13.18 -5.64 30.68
CA GLY A 169 -12.37 -5.86 29.47
C GLY A 169 -11.13 -4.98 29.35
N ALA A 170 -10.67 -4.35 30.43
CA ALA A 170 -9.55 -3.42 30.43
C ALA A 170 -8.25 -4.06 29.93
N ASN A 171 -7.60 -3.43 28.95
CA ASN A 171 -6.27 -3.81 28.48
C ASN A 171 -5.34 -2.59 28.38
N PHE A 172 -4.03 -2.83 28.47
CA PHE A 172 -3.03 -1.75 28.46
C PHE A 172 -2.99 -0.96 27.15
N LEU A 173 -3.36 -1.58 26.02
CA LEU A 173 -3.36 -0.92 24.71
C LEU A 173 -4.44 0.17 24.61
N MET A 174 -5.63 -0.11 25.15
CA MET A 174 -6.83 0.73 25.06
C MET A 174 -6.98 1.72 26.21
N LEU A 175 -6.25 1.50 27.31
CA LEU A 175 -6.24 2.39 28.48
C LEU A 175 -4.94 3.18 28.63
N GLY A 176 -3.81 2.68 28.12
CA GLY A 176 -2.52 3.33 28.24
C GLY A 176 -2.18 3.71 29.68
N THR A 177 -1.88 4.99 29.90
CA THR A 177 -1.56 5.56 31.22
C THR A 177 -2.74 5.57 32.19
N TYR A 178 -3.98 5.45 31.70
CA TYR A 178 -5.21 5.42 32.51
C TYR A 178 -5.50 4.05 33.13
N MET A 179 -4.64 3.05 32.92
CA MET A 179 -4.74 1.75 33.61
C MET A 179 -4.74 1.91 35.13
N LYS A 180 -4.05 2.93 35.66
CA LYS A 180 -4.07 3.24 37.11
C LYS A 180 -5.49 3.54 37.60
N SER A 181 -6.28 4.29 36.82
CA SER A 181 -7.67 4.62 37.17
C SER A 181 -8.56 3.38 37.20
N TYR A 182 -8.32 2.42 36.30
CA TYR A 182 -8.95 1.10 36.34
C TYR A 182 -8.60 0.31 37.61
N MET A 183 -7.31 0.24 37.96
CA MET A 183 -6.86 -0.49 39.16
C MET A 183 -7.39 0.11 40.47
N VAL A 184 -7.59 1.43 40.50
CA VAL A 184 -8.14 2.16 41.66
C VAL A 184 -9.68 2.07 41.71
N GLY A 185 -10.32 1.56 40.66
CA GLY A 185 -11.79 1.42 40.59
C GLY A 185 -12.52 2.73 40.27
N ASN A 186 -11.84 3.76 39.77
CA ASN A 186 -12.45 5.01 39.35
C ASN A 186 -13.09 4.86 37.96
N ARG A 187 -14.33 5.31 37.74
CA ARG A 187 -15.06 5.10 36.47
C ARG A 187 -14.56 5.95 35.29
N ASP A 188 -13.65 6.90 35.50
CA ASP A 188 -13.11 7.77 34.44
C ASP A 188 -12.45 7.00 33.29
N TYR A 189 -11.93 5.80 33.56
CA TYR A 189 -11.34 4.93 32.54
C TYR A 189 -12.34 4.51 31.46
N ILE A 190 -13.65 4.50 31.75
CA ILE A 190 -14.69 4.11 30.80
C ILE A 190 -14.76 5.11 29.65
N ASN A 191 -14.66 6.42 29.95
CA ASN A 191 -14.68 7.46 28.92
C ASN A 191 -13.46 7.34 28.00
N VAL A 192 -12.28 7.14 28.59
CA VAL A 192 -11.03 6.91 27.83
C VAL A 192 -11.17 5.71 26.91
N LEU A 193 -11.70 4.60 27.43
CA LEU A 193 -11.89 3.37 26.66
C LEU A 193 -12.88 3.57 25.51
N VAL A 194 -13.95 4.33 25.69
CA VAL A 194 -14.90 4.66 24.62
C VAL A 194 -14.24 5.53 23.55
N TYR A 195 -13.46 6.54 23.93
CA TYR A 195 -12.76 7.41 22.98
C TYR A 195 -11.69 6.66 22.18
N THR A 196 -10.87 5.85 22.82
CA THR A 196 -9.81 5.07 22.15
C THR A 196 -10.41 4.01 21.24
N LEU A 197 -11.51 3.35 21.65
CA LEU A 197 -12.24 2.42 20.81
C LEU A 197 -12.86 3.12 19.60
N THR A 198 -13.49 4.27 19.80
CA THR A 198 -14.03 5.07 18.68
C THR A 198 -12.91 5.48 17.72
N ALA A 199 -11.76 5.91 18.23
CA ALA A 199 -10.62 6.30 17.40
C ALA A 199 -10.10 5.12 16.58
N PHE A 200 -9.95 3.96 17.20
CA PHE A 200 -9.58 2.72 16.52
C PHE A 200 -10.57 2.35 15.42
N GLN A 201 -11.87 2.34 15.72
CA GLN A 201 -12.92 1.93 14.78
C GLN A 201 -12.98 2.83 13.55
N PHE A 202 -12.96 4.16 13.74
CA PHE A 202 -12.99 5.11 12.62
C PHE A 202 -11.66 5.15 11.86
N GLY A 203 -10.51 5.00 12.54
CA GLY A 203 -9.22 4.80 11.88
C GLY A 203 -9.19 3.56 10.99
N PHE A 204 -9.76 2.45 11.47
CA PHE A 204 -9.89 1.24 10.67
C PHE A 204 -10.81 1.45 9.46
N LEU A 205 -11.96 2.09 9.67
CA LEU A 205 -12.92 2.39 8.61
C LEU A 205 -12.30 3.27 7.52
N GLY A 206 -11.50 4.27 7.89
CA GLY A 206 -10.75 5.10 6.95
C GLY A 206 -9.80 4.28 6.07
N GLY A 207 -9.04 3.37 6.68
CA GLY A 207 -8.16 2.44 5.96
C GLY A 207 -8.92 1.49 5.04
N TYR A 208 -10.10 1.03 5.46
CA TYR A 208 -10.97 0.15 4.66
C TYR A 208 -11.56 0.86 3.43
N VAL A 209 -12.04 2.10 3.59
CA VAL A 209 -12.52 2.91 2.46
C VAL A 209 -11.39 3.19 1.46
N TYR A 210 -10.19 3.51 1.96
CA TYR A 210 -9.01 3.66 1.09
C TYR A 210 -8.73 2.39 0.30
N PHE A 211 -8.76 1.22 0.95
CA PHE A 211 -8.55 -0.07 0.30
C PHE A 211 -9.56 -0.33 -0.81
N ILE A 212 -10.86 -0.09 -0.59
CA ILE A 212 -11.88 -0.26 -1.64
C ILE A 212 -11.57 0.66 -2.84
N GLY A 213 -11.26 1.93 -2.59
CA GLY A 213 -10.91 2.87 -3.66
C GLY A 213 -9.68 2.42 -4.45
N LEU A 214 -8.65 1.93 -3.75
CA LEU A 214 -7.44 1.40 -4.37
C LEU A 214 -7.72 0.14 -5.19
N MET A 215 -8.56 -0.77 -4.69
CA MET A 215 -8.97 -1.98 -5.41
C MET A 215 -9.73 -1.68 -6.69
N VAL A 216 -10.74 -0.79 -6.62
CA VAL A 216 -11.53 -0.38 -7.78
C VAL A 216 -10.64 0.27 -8.83
N ARG A 217 -9.76 1.19 -8.42
CA ARG A 217 -8.77 1.78 -9.32
C ARG A 217 -7.90 0.69 -9.96
N SER A 218 -7.33 -0.20 -9.15
CA SER A 218 -6.38 -1.21 -9.62
C SER A 218 -7.00 -2.24 -10.56
N TYR A 219 -8.30 -2.50 -10.37
CA TYR A 219 -9.10 -3.30 -11.29
C TYR A 219 -9.18 -2.65 -12.67
N PHE A 220 -9.50 -1.35 -12.73
CA PHE A 220 -9.59 -0.61 -14.00
C PHE A 220 -8.23 -0.36 -14.65
N THR A 221 -7.18 -0.15 -13.87
CA THR A 221 -5.82 0.10 -14.39
C THR A 221 -5.02 -1.16 -14.68
N LEU A 222 -5.56 -2.35 -14.38
CA LEU A 222 -4.93 -3.65 -14.65
C LEU A 222 -3.56 -3.80 -13.97
N ASP A 223 -3.43 -3.23 -12.78
CA ASP A 223 -2.20 -3.20 -11.96
C ASP A 223 -2.43 -3.75 -10.55
N MET A 224 -3.44 -4.61 -10.39
CA MET A 224 -3.69 -5.26 -9.12
C MET A 224 -2.57 -6.27 -8.84
N THR A 225 -1.67 -5.95 -7.92
CA THR A 225 -0.57 -6.83 -7.48
C THR A 225 -0.85 -7.40 -6.07
N PRO A 226 -0.28 -8.57 -5.71
CA PRO A 226 -0.42 -9.12 -4.35
C PRO A 226 0.04 -8.14 -3.26
N ASN A 227 0.96 -7.23 -3.58
CA ASN A 227 1.46 -6.19 -2.68
C ASN A 227 0.37 -5.21 -2.24
N ILE A 228 -0.67 -5.00 -3.04
CA ILE A 228 -1.80 -4.12 -2.69
C ILE A 228 -2.50 -4.62 -1.43
N PHE A 229 -2.71 -5.92 -1.31
CA PHE A 229 -3.37 -6.51 -0.14
C PHE A 229 -2.52 -6.35 1.12
N ILE A 230 -1.21 -6.66 1.05
CA ILE A 230 -0.30 -6.50 2.19
C ILE A 230 -0.18 -5.04 2.61
N ASN A 231 0.03 -4.13 1.65
CA ASN A 231 0.14 -2.71 1.95
C ASN A 231 -1.15 -2.17 2.58
N SER A 232 -2.31 -2.63 2.10
CA SER A 232 -3.60 -2.25 2.68
C SER A 232 -3.79 -2.80 4.09
N SER A 233 -3.35 -4.03 4.37
CA SER A 233 -3.35 -4.60 5.72
C SER A 233 -2.52 -3.75 6.68
N VAL A 234 -1.28 -3.44 6.30
CA VAL A 234 -0.38 -2.58 7.11
C VAL A 234 -1.00 -1.21 7.32
N ARG A 235 -1.62 -0.65 6.27
CA ARG A 235 -2.28 0.66 6.33
C ARG A 235 -3.45 0.69 7.31
N MET A 236 -4.32 -0.31 7.29
CA MET A 236 -5.43 -0.44 8.24
C MET A 236 -4.93 -0.54 9.68
N ILE A 237 -3.91 -1.37 9.93
CA ILE A 237 -3.32 -1.54 11.26
C ILE A 237 -2.69 -0.22 11.74
N THR A 238 -1.82 0.36 10.91
CA THR A 238 -1.08 1.58 11.25
C THR A 238 -2.02 2.75 11.45
N GLY A 239 -2.99 2.96 10.57
CA GLY A 239 -3.98 4.04 10.67
C GLY A 239 -4.84 3.93 11.93
N SER A 240 -5.26 2.72 12.29
CA SER A 240 -6.05 2.48 13.51
C SER A 240 -5.24 2.73 14.78
N LEU A 241 -4.00 2.21 14.84
CA LEU A 241 -3.12 2.41 15.99
C LEU A 241 -2.70 3.87 16.14
N LEU A 242 -2.41 4.55 15.03
CA LEU A 242 -2.04 5.96 15.02
C LEU A 242 -3.20 6.86 15.50
N ALA A 243 -4.43 6.53 15.11
CA ALA A 243 -5.62 7.21 15.64
C ALA A 243 -5.75 7.03 17.17
N VAL A 244 -5.49 5.83 17.68
CA VAL A 244 -5.46 5.56 19.13
C VAL A 244 -4.36 6.37 19.84
N VAL A 245 -3.14 6.36 19.32
CA VAL A 245 -2.02 7.13 19.90
C VAL A 245 -2.34 8.62 19.93
N LEU A 246 -2.91 9.16 18.85
CA LEU A 246 -3.31 10.56 18.80
C LEU A 246 -4.49 10.88 19.72
N SER A 247 -5.40 9.93 19.96
CA SER A 247 -6.49 10.12 20.91
C SER A 247 -5.98 10.35 22.34
N TYR A 248 -4.93 9.64 22.77
CA TYR A 248 -4.31 9.86 24.09
C TYR A 248 -3.62 11.22 24.21
N PHE A 249 -3.08 11.73 23.11
CA PHE A 249 -2.38 13.02 23.13
C PHE A 249 -3.35 14.20 23.11
N LEU A 250 -4.44 14.07 22.35
CA LEU A 250 -5.40 15.17 22.11
C LEU A 250 -6.53 15.21 23.14
N ILE A 251 -6.77 14.14 23.89
CA ILE A 251 -7.90 14.03 24.82
C ILE A 251 -7.36 13.77 26.22
N ASP A 252 -7.42 14.82 27.05
CA ASP A 252 -7.16 14.73 28.49
C ASP A 252 -8.51 14.67 29.23
N PRO A 253 -8.92 13.52 29.79
CA PRO A 253 -10.17 13.38 30.53
C PRO A 253 -10.19 14.21 31.82
N ASP A 254 -9.05 14.69 32.32
CA ASP A 254 -9.00 15.50 33.54
C ASP A 254 -9.19 17.00 33.27
N LYS A 255 -9.17 17.41 31.99
CA LYS A 255 -9.30 18.80 31.54
C LYS A 255 -10.41 18.91 30.49
N PHE A 256 -11.66 18.75 30.91
CA PHE A 256 -12.79 19.08 30.04
C PHE A 256 -12.97 20.60 29.93
N SER A 257 -12.15 21.25 29.10
CA SER A 257 -12.35 22.65 28.71
C SER A 257 -13.23 22.72 27.45
N GLU A 258 -13.93 23.84 27.23
CA GLU A 258 -14.75 24.10 26.02
C GLU A 258 -14.06 23.74 24.67
N PRO A 259 -12.74 23.95 24.47
CA PRO A 259 -12.04 23.54 23.24
C PRO A 259 -11.99 22.02 23.01
N ASP A 260 -11.92 21.22 24.08
CA ASP A 260 -11.74 19.76 24.01
C ASP A 260 -13.04 19.06 23.58
N ALA A 261 -14.20 19.68 23.85
CA ALA A 261 -15.50 19.18 23.40
C ALA A 261 -15.60 19.10 21.86
N ILE A 262 -14.99 20.05 21.14
CA ILE A 262 -14.96 20.04 19.67
C ILE A 262 -14.05 18.90 19.16
N LEU A 263 -12.90 18.70 19.78
CA LEU A 263 -11.95 17.63 19.41
C LEU A 263 -12.52 16.24 19.68
N ILE A 264 -13.24 16.06 20.78
CA ILE A 264 -13.95 14.82 21.11
C ILE A 264 -15.12 14.58 20.15
N ARG A 265 -15.94 15.60 19.86
CA ARG A 265 -17.06 15.47 18.92
C ARG A 265 -16.59 15.17 17.48
N SER A 266 -15.44 15.71 17.10
CA SER A 266 -14.82 15.46 15.79
C SER A 266 -13.91 14.22 15.74
N LEU A 267 -13.78 13.48 16.85
CA LEU A 267 -12.95 12.27 16.97
C LEU A 267 -13.17 11.27 15.84
N PRO A 268 -14.41 10.88 15.50
CA PRO A 268 -14.66 10.01 14.36
C PRO A 268 -14.09 10.53 13.04
N VAL A 269 -14.20 11.84 12.82
CA VAL A 269 -13.82 12.47 11.55
C VAL A 269 -12.31 12.48 11.39
N TRP A 270 -11.57 13.00 12.38
CA TRP A 270 -10.12 13.06 12.26
C TRP A 270 -9.48 11.67 12.34
N SER A 271 -10.03 10.75 13.13
CA SER A 271 -9.58 9.35 13.18
C SER A 271 -9.75 8.66 11.82
N PHE A 272 -10.88 8.88 11.15
CA PHE A 272 -11.11 8.38 9.79
C PHE A 272 -10.08 8.91 8.79
N PHE A 273 -9.77 10.20 8.83
CA PHE A 273 -8.77 10.79 7.92
C PHE A 273 -7.36 10.24 8.15
N ILE A 274 -6.96 10.02 9.41
CA ILE A 274 -5.69 9.35 9.73
C ILE A 274 -5.67 7.93 9.17
N GLY A 275 -6.77 7.20 9.34
CA GLY A 275 -6.95 5.87 8.76
C GLY A 275 -6.77 5.84 7.24
N HIS A 276 -7.40 6.80 6.56
CA HIS A 276 -7.36 6.92 5.11
C HIS A 276 -5.97 7.37 4.60
N PHE A 277 -5.28 8.23 5.34
CA PHE A 277 -3.96 8.80 5.00
C PHE A 277 -2.97 8.72 6.18
N PRO A 278 -2.45 7.53 6.54
CA PRO A 278 -1.62 7.38 7.74
C PRO A 278 -0.30 8.14 7.65
N ASP A 279 0.26 8.32 6.44
CA ASP A 279 1.48 9.10 6.21
C ASP A 279 1.29 10.57 6.67
N ARG A 280 0.10 11.13 6.44
CA ARG A 280 -0.25 12.48 6.93
C ARG A 280 -0.37 12.51 8.45
N GLY A 281 -0.91 11.45 9.05
CA GLY A 281 -0.96 11.29 10.50
C GLY A 281 0.44 11.18 11.11
N LEU A 282 1.37 10.46 10.47
CA LEU A 282 2.74 10.31 10.93
C LEU A 282 3.48 11.64 10.89
N VAL A 283 3.37 12.38 9.78
CA VAL A 283 3.95 13.74 9.67
C VAL A 283 3.35 14.68 10.72
N PHE A 284 2.04 14.57 11.00
CA PHE A 284 1.41 15.34 12.06
C PHE A 284 1.97 14.99 13.44
N LEU A 285 2.13 13.70 13.74
CA LEU A 285 2.72 13.23 14.99
C LEU A 285 4.19 13.65 15.11
N GLU A 286 4.96 13.58 14.03
CA GLU A 286 6.36 14.05 13.97
C GLU A 286 6.43 15.56 14.26
N ASN A 287 5.55 16.36 13.66
CA ASN A 287 5.49 17.80 13.93
C ASN A 287 5.18 18.11 15.40
N ILE A 288 4.27 17.35 16.02
CA ILE A 288 3.98 17.45 17.44
C ILE A 288 5.21 17.06 18.27
N ALA A 289 5.82 15.92 17.96
CA ALA A 289 6.99 15.41 18.68
C ALA A 289 8.18 16.36 18.58
N THR A 290 8.50 16.88 17.38
CA THR A 290 9.53 17.90 17.18
C THR A 290 9.23 19.17 17.96
N LYS A 291 7.98 19.63 17.99
CA LYS A 291 7.59 20.84 18.74
C LYS A 291 7.63 20.62 20.26
N ALA A 292 7.23 19.45 20.74
CA ALA A 292 7.15 19.13 22.17
C ALA A 292 8.48 18.68 22.77
N LEU A 293 9.30 17.96 22.01
CA LEU A 293 10.56 17.33 22.45
C LEU A 293 11.81 17.98 21.86
N GLY A 294 11.68 18.95 20.94
CA GLY A 294 12.81 19.64 20.31
C GLY A 294 13.64 18.78 19.35
N LEU A 295 13.09 17.67 18.84
CA LEU A 295 13.81 16.74 17.96
C LEU A 295 14.03 17.32 16.56
N VAL A 296 15.27 17.29 16.07
CA VAL A 296 15.64 17.73 14.72
C VAL A 296 15.02 16.80 13.66
N ARG A 297 14.37 17.38 12.64
CA ARG A 297 13.83 16.61 11.50
C ARG A 297 14.95 15.92 10.74
N ILE A 298 14.74 14.64 10.42
CA ILE A 298 15.60 13.90 9.51
C ILE A 298 15.11 14.18 8.09
N HIS A 299 15.90 14.89 7.28
CA HIS A 299 15.60 15.07 5.85
C HIS A 299 16.09 13.84 5.07
N GLU A 300 15.21 13.24 4.28
CA GLU A 300 15.60 12.23 3.28
C GLU A 300 16.32 12.93 2.11
N PHE A 301 17.53 12.48 1.78
CA PHE A 301 18.40 13.10 0.76
C PHE A 301 18.17 12.57 -0.67
N ALA A 302 17.09 11.82 -0.92
CA ALA A 302 16.78 11.28 -2.24
C ALA A 302 15.89 12.23 -3.04
N SER A 303 16.24 12.50 -4.31
CA SER A 303 15.41 13.32 -5.20
C SER A 303 14.09 12.58 -5.47
N PRO A 304 12.92 13.16 -5.13
CA PRO A 304 11.64 12.52 -5.33
C PRO A 304 11.30 12.36 -6.81
N LEU A 305 10.52 11.33 -7.16
CA LEU A 305 10.10 11.13 -8.55
C LEU A 305 9.17 12.24 -9.06
N SER A 306 8.49 12.95 -8.16
CA SER A 306 7.64 14.08 -8.51
C SER A 306 8.40 15.27 -9.10
N ASP A 307 9.74 15.29 -9.03
CA ASP A 307 10.56 16.32 -9.70
C ASP A 307 10.62 16.10 -11.23
N LEU A 308 10.26 14.90 -11.70
CA LEU A 308 10.20 14.58 -13.12
C LEU A 308 8.90 15.09 -13.77
N PRO A 309 8.98 15.77 -14.93
CA PRO A 309 7.81 16.28 -15.63
C PRO A 309 6.79 15.20 -16.01
N GLY A 310 5.54 15.40 -15.58
CA GLY A 310 4.44 14.49 -15.89
C GLY A 310 4.28 13.31 -14.94
N ILE A 311 5.11 13.20 -13.90
CA ILE A 311 4.88 12.33 -12.74
C ILE A 311 4.12 13.13 -11.68
N ASN A 312 2.94 12.65 -11.32
CA ASN A 312 2.17 13.16 -10.19
C ASN A 312 2.39 12.31 -8.94
N TYR A 313 1.99 12.84 -7.79
CA TYR A 313 2.09 12.16 -6.49
C TYR A 313 1.47 10.75 -6.48
N ASN A 314 0.35 10.55 -7.20
CA ASN A 314 -0.29 9.24 -7.28
C ASN A 314 0.51 8.22 -8.12
N GLN A 315 1.26 8.68 -9.12
CA GLN A 315 2.14 7.85 -9.94
C GLN A 315 3.42 7.51 -9.16
N GLU A 316 3.98 8.48 -8.43
CA GLU A 316 5.11 8.25 -7.53
C GLU A 316 4.81 7.17 -6.48
N ILE A 317 3.63 7.20 -5.84
CA ILE A 317 3.22 6.16 -4.88
C ILE A 317 3.21 4.77 -5.52
N LEU A 318 2.74 4.65 -6.77
CA LEU A 318 2.68 3.38 -7.48
C LEU A 318 4.07 2.87 -7.85
N LEU A 319 4.98 3.76 -8.24
CA LEU A 319 6.37 3.41 -8.55
C LEU A 319 7.13 2.99 -7.28
N LYS A 320 6.98 3.75 -6.19
CA LYS A 320 7.50 3.40 -4.85
C LYS A 320 7.03 2.02 -4.39
N ARG A 321 5.74 1.69 -4.59
CA ARG A 321 5.18 0.37 -4.24
C ARG A 321 5.87 -0.79 -4.98
N GLU A 322 6.36 -0.57 -6.19
CA GLU A 322 7.07 -1.57 -6.98
C GLU A 322 8.59 -1.55 -6.77
N GLY A 323 9.09 -0.69 -5.87
CA GLY A 323 10.51 -0.58 -5.49
C GLY A 323 11.30 0.50 -6.23
N TYR A 324 10.62 1.42 -6.93
CA TYR A 324 11.24 2.54 -7.63
C TYR A 324 11.06 3.83 -6.83
N ASP A 325 11.94 4.02 -5.83
CA ASP A 325 11.76 5.04 -4.80
C ASP A 325 12.35 6.42 -5.10
N ASN A 326 13.34 6.48 -6.00
CA ASN A 326 14.03 7.70 -6.41
C ASN A 326 14.29 7.73 -7.93
N ILE A 327 14.77 8.89 -8.41
CA ILE A 327 15.08 9.13 -9.82
C ILE A 327 16.17 8.16 -10.31
N GLU A 328 17.15 7.84 -9.48
CA GLU A 328 18.27 6.95 -9.82
C GLU A 328 17.81 5.52 -10.09
N ASN A 329 16.89 5.00 -9.26
CA ASN A 329 16.30 3.68 -9.44
C ASN A 329 15.45 3.65 -10.72
N LEU A 330 14.72 4.74 -11.02
CA LEU A 330 13.92 4.83 -12.25
C LEU A 330 14.80 4.92 -13.51
N ALA A 331 15.91 5.67 -13.48
CA ALA A 331 16.82 5.83 -14.61
C ALA A 331 17.45 4.51 -15.08
N ASN A 332 17.65 3.57 -14.15
CA ASN A 332 18.21 2.24 -14.40
C ASN A 332 17.14 1.15 -14.63
N ALA A 333 15.85 1.52 -14.61
CA ALA A 333 14.77 0.56 -14.70
C ALA A 333 14.50 0.09 -16.15
N ASN A 334 13.96 -1.11 -16.29
CA ASN A 334 13.46 -1.61 -17.56
C ASN A 334 11.98 -1.22 -17.74
N ALA A 335 11.69 -0.43 -18.78
CA ALA A 335 10.33 0.01 -19.11
C ALA A 335 9.33 -1.15 -19.27
N LEU A 336 9.77 -2.30 -19.81
CA LEU A 336 8.92 -3.48 -19.98
C LEU A 336 8.56 -4.12 -18.64
N ASP A 337 9.51 -4.26 -17.72
CA ASP A 337 9.23 -4.84 -16.40
C ASP A 337 8.27 -3.95 -15.61
N ILE A 338 8.48 -2.63 -15.66
CA ILE A 338 7.55 -1.68 -15.03
C ILE A 338 6.17 -1.74 -15.70
N ALA A 339 6.07 -1.81 -17.03
CA ALA A 339 4.78 -1.91 -17.73
C ALA A 339 4.02 -3.21 -17.40
N LEU A 340 4.76 -4.29 -17.12
CA LEU A 340 4.16 -5.57 -16.72
C LEU A 340 3.64 -5.55 -15.28
N ARG A 341 4.32 -4.85 -14.38
CA ARG A 341 3.95 -4.76 -12.96
C ARG A 341 2.93 -3.67 -12.67
N THR A 342 3.02 -2.56 -13.39
CA THR A 342 2.16 -1.40 -13.23
C THR A 342 1.06 -1.40 -14.30
N GLY A 343 0.22 -0.36 -14.25
CA GLY A 343 -0.81 -0.06 -15.24
C GLY A 343 -0.43 1.10 -16.15
N PHE A 344 0.83 1.55 -16.12
CA PHE A 344 1.31 2.67 -16.94
C PHE A 344 1.53 2.25 -18.39
N SER A 345 1.42 3.21 -19.31
CA SER A 345 1.71 2.93 -20.70
C SER A 345 3.21 2.73 -20.92
N TYR A 346 3.57 1.80 -21.80
CA TYR A 346 4.97 1.58 -22.15
C TYR A 346 5.64 2.86 -22.65
N GLN A 347 4.97 3.67 -23.47
CA GLN A 347 5.51 4.93 -23.99
C GLN A 347 5.76 5.96 -22.88
N GLN A 348 4.84 6.07 -21.92
CA GLN A 348 5.00 6.97 -20.77
C GLN A 348 6.20 6.57 -19.91
N LEU A 349 6.38 5.26 -19.69
CA LEU A 349 7.51 4.74 -18.94
C LEU A 349 8.84 4.99 -19.63
N VAL A 350 8.92 4.78 -20.94
CA VAL A 350 10.12 5.11 -21.73
C VAL A 350 10.46 6.59 -21.59
N GLN A 351 9.46 7.48 -21.71
CA GLN A 351 9.66 8.91 -21.52
C GLN A 351 10.15 9.25 -20.10
N TRP A 352 9.51 8.74 -19.05
CA TRP A 352 9.93 9.02 -17.67
C TRP A 352 11.32 8.47 -17.35
N ILE A 353 11.69 7.28 -17.83
CA ILE A 353 13.03 6.72 -17.67
C ILE A 353 14.06 7.59 -18.40
N SER A 354 13.73 8.05 -19.60
CA SER A 354 14.57 8.95 -20.40
C SER A 354 14.78 10.31 -19.72
N GLN A 355 13.74 10.88 -19.11
CA GLN A 355 13.83 12.08 -18.27
C GLN A 355 14.65 11.83 -17.01
N ALA A 356 14.46 10.68 -16.34
CA ALA A 356 15.20 10.31 -15.15
C ALA A 356 16.71 10.15 -15.43
N ARG A 357 17.08 9.60 -16.59
CA ARG A 357 18.49 9.51 -17.03
C ARG A 357 19.10 10.90 -17.22
N LEU A 358 18.39 11.81 -17.89
CA LEU A 358 18.85 13.19 -18.07
C LEU A 358 18.97 13.93 -16.73
N HIS A 359 17.96 13.79 -15.86
CA HIS A 359 17.96 14.38 -14.52
C HIS A 359 19.08 13.81 -13.65
N GLY A 360 19.32 12.49 -13.67
CA GLY A 360 20.40 11.86 -12.91
C GLY A 360 21.80 12.36 -13.33
N HIS A 361 21.96 12.69 -14.62
CA HIS A 361 23.20 13.23 -15.16
C HIS A 361 23.41 14.71 -14.82
N LEU A 362 22.37 15.54 -14.94
CA LEU A 362 22.44 16.99 -14.68
C LEU A 362 22.29 17.35 -13.19
N ARG A 363 21.63 16.49 -12.41
CA ARG A 363 21.28 16.70 -10.99
C ARG A 363 20.63 18.06 -10.76
N ASN A 364 21.21 18.88 -9.88
CA ASN A 364 20.69 20.20 -9.49
C ASN A 364 20.53 21.17 -10.66
N ASP A 365 21.25 20.95 -11.78
CA ASP A 365 21.21 21.83 -12.95
C ASP A 365 20.11 21.42 -13.96
N TYR A 366 19.35 20.35 -13.69
CA TYR A 366 18.30 19.85 -14.58
C TYR A 366 17.24 20.92 -14.88
N HIS A 367 16.67 21.56 -13.86
CA HIS A 367 15.60 22.54 -14.07
C HIS A 367 16.08 23.77 -14.84
N ALA A 368 17.30 24.24 -14.57
CA ALA A 368 17.93 25.32 -15.33
C ALA A 368 18.07 24.95 -16.82
N PHE A 369 18.59 23.74 -17.08
CA PHE A 369 18.75 23.23 -18.44
C PHE A 369 17.42 23.11 -19.19
N VAL A 370 16.38 22.53 -18.57
CA VAL A 370 15.06 22.38 -19.18
C VAL A 370 14.44 23.75 -19.49
N ASN A 371 14.56 24.72 -18.57
CA ASN A 371 14.01 26.07 -18.76
C ASN A 371 14.69 26.83 -19.91
N CYS A 372 16.00 26.62 -20.13
CA CYS A 372 16.73 27.31 -21.18
C CYS A 372 16.60 26.63 -22.55
N THR A 373 16.57 25.31 -22.59
CA THR A 373 16.64 24.52 -23.84
C THR A 373 15.30 23.95 -24.28
N GLY A 374 14.34 23.79 -23.37
CA GLY A 374 13.09 23.06 -23.61
C GLY A 374 13.25 21.54 -23.75
N ILE A 375 14.46 21.00 -23.62
CA ILE A 375 14.75 19.56 -23.78
C ILE A 375 14.51 18.86 -22.43
N VAL A 376 13.49 18.00 -22.38
CA VAL A 376 13.01 17.40 -21.13
C VAL A 376 13.57 15.99 -20.89
N SER A 377 13.83 15.24 -21.97
CA SER A 377 14.29 13.85 -21.92
C SER A 377 15.60 13.61 -22.68
N LEU A 378 16.28 12.50 -22.37
CA LEU A 378 17.48 12.10 -23.09
C LEU A 378 17.18 11.77 -24.56
N ASP A 379 16.01 11.20 -24.86
CA ASP A 379 15.61 10.92 -26.25
C ASP A 379 15.38 12.19 -27.04
N ASP A 380 14.78 13.23 -26.44
CA ASP A 380 14.63 14.54 -27.06
C ASP A 380 16.00 15.16 -27.34
N PHE A 381 16.95 15.01 -26.41
CA PHE A 381 18.33 15.45 -26.61
C PHE A 381 18.99 14.73 -27.79
N VAL A 382 18.88 13.40 -27.86
CA VAL A 382 19.42 12.59 -28.97
C VAL A 382 18.76 12.96 -30.30
N HIS A 383 17.44 13.16 -30.31
CA HIS A 383 16.69 13.56 -31.49
C HIS A 383 17.13 14.95 -31.98
N PHE A 384 17.26 15.93 -31.08
CA PHE A 384 17.79 17.25 -31.37
C PHE A 384 19.21 17.16 -31.95
N TYR A 385 20.10 16.42 -31.28
CA TYR A 385 21.49 16.23 -31.69
C TYR A 385 21.58 15.66 -33.11
N ARG A 386 20.78 14.63 -33.42
CA ARG A 386 20.72 14.03 -34.76
C ARG A 386 20.16 14.99 -35.80
N THR A 387 19.09 15.72 -35.48
CA THR A 387 18.45 16.65 -36.42
C THR A 387 19.40 17.77 -36.82
N VAL A 388 20.12 18.35 -35.86
CA VAL A 388 21.11 19.41 -36.13
C VAL A 388 22.27 18.88 -36.97
N LYS A 389 22.82 17.71 -36.63
CA LYS A 389 23.92 17.09 -37.38
C LYS A 389 23.52 16.72 -38.82
N LEU A 390 22.26 16.33 -39.04
CA LEU A 390 21.72 16.05 -40.37
C LEU A 390 21.50 17.31 -41.21
N GLN A 391 21.06 18.41 -40.58
CA GLN A 391 20.82 19.67 -41.28
C GLN A 391 22.12 20.43 -41.59
N ASN A 392 23.07 20.46 -40.65
CA ASN A 392 24.33 21.18 -40.76
C ASN A 392 25.47 20.31 -40.25
N GLY A 393 26.09 19.52 -41.14
CA GLY A 393 27.16 18.58 -40.78
C GLY A 393 28.42 19.22 -40.17
N ALA A 394 28.56 20.55 -40.22
CA ALA A 394 29.67 21.30 -39.61
C ALA A 394 29.29 22.01 -38.29
N ALA A 395 28.02 22.07 -37.90
CA ALA A 395 27.60 22.71 -36.65
C ALA A 395 27.71 21.73 -35.48
N ASP A 396 28.36 22.13 -34.39
CA ASP A 396 28.38 21.35 -33.16
C ASP A 396 27.07 21.59 -32.38
N PRO A 397 26.18 20.57 -32.26
CA PRO A 397 24.91 20.74 -31.56
C PRO A 397 25.08 21.13 -30.09
N ILE A 398 26.22 20.77 -29.49
CA ILE A 398 26.55 21.12 -28.10
C ILE A 398 26.84 22.63 -27.98
N GLU A 399 27.52 23.23 -28.94
CA GLU A 399 27.80 24.67 -28.92
C GLU A 399 26.52 25.50 -29.04
N LEU A 400 25.51 25.01 -29.77
CA LEU A 400 24.18 25.64 -29.83
C LEU A 400 23.46 25.60 -28.48
N ILE A 401 23.55 24.47 -27.76
CA ILE A 401 22.97 24.32 -26.42
C ILE A 401 23.74 25.19 -25.41
N VAL A 402 25.06 25.14 -25.41
CA VAL A 402 25.91 25.97 -24.53
C VAL A 402 25.70 27.46 -24.83
N ALA A 403 25.50 27.84 -26.10
CA ALA A 403 25.16 29.22 -26.47
C ALA A 403 23.81 29.67 -25.90
N SER A 404 22.83 28.77 -25.79
CA SER A 404 21.53 29.06 -25.15
C SER A 404 21.62 29.16 -23.62
N LEU A 405 22.69 28.62 -23.02
CA LEU A 405 22.96 28.62 -21.57
C LEU A 405 23.86 29.76 -21.10
N LYS A 406 24.17 30.75 -21.98
CA LYS A 406 25.21 31.80 -21.82
C LYS A 406 25.19 32.67 -20.54
N ASN A 407 24.27 32.44 -19.61
CA ASN A 407 24.21 33.12 -18.31
C ASN A 407 24.43 32.21 -17.08
N GLU A 408 24.60 30.89 -17.23
CA GLU A 408 24.71 29.99 -16.06
C GLU A 408 25.95 29.06 -16.10
N LYS A 409 26.66 29.08 -14.96
CA LYS A 409 27.74 28.21 -14.44
C LYS A 409 28.57 27.34 -15.43
N HIS A 410 29.89 27.47 -15.27
CA HIS A 410 30.93 26.66 -15.94
C HIS A 410 30.83 25.13 -15.71
N ASP A 411 30.21 24.66 -14.61
CA ASP A 411 30.04 23.23 -14.26
C ASP A 411 29.03 22.48 -15.17
N LEU A 412 28.16 23.22 -15.85
CA LEU A 412 27.15 22.65 -16.74
C LEU A 412 27.72 22.26 -18.12
N ASP A 413 28.75 22.97 -18.60
CA ASP A 413 29.40 22.69 -19.90
C ASP A 413 30.03 21.28 -19.90
N ASP A 414 30.76 20.92 -18.83
CA ASP A 414 31.37 19.60 -18.69
C ASP A 414 30.33 18.47 -18.64
N LYS A 415 29.22 18.67 -17.91
CA LYS A 415 28.11 17.71 -17.86
C LYS A 415 27.49 17.51 -19.24
N ILE A 416 27.23 18.59 -19.98
CA ILE A 416 26.63 18.51 -21.31
C ILE A 416 27.59 17.85 -22.31
N ARG A 417 28.90 18.11 -22.22
CA ARG A 417 29.90 17.46 -23.09
C ARG A 417 29.92 15.94 -22.88
N ILE A 418 29.67 15.44 -21.66
CA ILE A 418 29.57 14.00 -21.41
C ILE A 418 28.33 13.39 -22.09
N LEU A 419 27.21 14.13 -22.21
CA LEU A 419 26.01 13.66 -22.92
C LEU A 419 26.28 13.36 -24.41
N ARG A 420 27.32 13.97 -25.01
CA ARG A 420 27.75 13.65 -26.39
C ARG A 420 28.02 12.17 -26.58
N TYR A 421 28.65 11.51 -25.60
CA TYR A 421 28.98 10.09 -25.69
C TYR A 421 27.73 9.20 -25.69
N LEU A 422 26.67 9.63 -24.99
CA LEU A 422 25.39 8.91 -24.97
C LEU A 422 24.59 9.08 -26.28
N ALA A 423 24.87 10.14 -27.05
CA ALA A 423 24.20 10.41 -28.32
C ALA A 423 24.89 9.77 -29.55
N ASP A 424 26.12 9.27 -29.40
CA ASP A 424 26.85 8.66 -30.51
C ASP A 424 26.37 7.20 -30.75
N PRO A 425 26.10 6.76 -31.99
CA PRO A 425 25.32 5.55 -32.26
C PRO A 425 25.98 4.22 -31.86
N ARG A 426 27.22 4.21 -31.37
CA ARG A 426 27.96 2.98 -31.07
C ARG A 426 27.53 2.31 -29.76
N ASP A 427 27.01 3.08 -28.79
CA ASP A 427 26.67 2.55 -27.46
C ASP A 427 25.17 2.24 -27.27
N LEU A 428 24.27 2.77 -28.12
CA LEU A 428 22.82 2.53 -28.02
C LEU A 428 22.39 1.10 -28.40
N ALA A 429 23.29 0.26 -28.92
CA ALA A 429 23.05 -1.14 -29.25
C ALA A 429 23.15 -2.08 -28.03
N THR A 430 23.45 -1.56 -26.84
CA THR A 430 23.70 -2.37 -25.63
C THR A 430 22.47 -2.62 -24.76
N ASP A 431 21.29 -2.08 -25.09
CA ASP A 431 20.01 -2.43 -24.42
C ASP A 431 19.42 -3.79 -24.90
N ILE A 432 20.25 -4.66 -25.48
CA ILE A 432 19.95 -6.10 -25.61
C ILE A 432 20.34 -6.76 -24.28
N PRO A 433 19.43 -7.50 -23.60
CA PRO A 433 19.73 -8.14 -22.33
C PRO A 433 21.02 -8.96 -22.38
N HIS A 434 21.78 -8.92 -21.28
CA HIS A 434 23.00 -9.70 -21.02
C HIS A 434 22.88 -11.23 -21.25
N SER A 435 21.71 -11.77 -21.60
CA SER A 435 21.51 -13.18 -21.93
C SER A 435 21.87 -13.58 -23.36
N MET A 436 22.26 -12.65 -24.24
CA MET A 436 22.67 -12.97 -25.62
C MET A 436 24.18 -12.86 -25.88
N ARG A 437 25.00 -12.55 -24.86
CA ARG A 437 26.46 -12.48 -25.05
C ARG A 437 27.17 -13.83 -24.93
N ASP A 438 26.52 -14.82 -24.31
CA ASP A 438 27.17 -16.08 -23.94
C ASP A 438 26.96 -17.23 -24.94
N GLU A 439 26.05 -17.13 -25.92
CA GLU A 439 25.85 -18.20 -26.92
C GLU A 439 26.69 -18.02 -28.19
N ASN A 440 27.00 -16.78 -28.60
CA ASN A 440 27.79 -16.56 -29.82
C ASN A 440 29.31 -16.66 -29.60
N SER A 441 29.80 -16.65 -28.35
CA SER A 441 31.23 -16.87 -28.08
C SER A 441 31.64 -18.34 -28.08
N ALA A 442 30.69 -19.28 -27.95
CA ALA A 442 30.97 -20.71 -27.97
C ALA A 442 31.04 -21.26 -29.41
N ALA A 443 30.24 -20.70 -30.34
CA ALA A 443 30.22 -21.14 -31.74
C ALA A 443 31.49 -20.76 -32.52
N ASP A 444 32.15 -19.65 -32.16
CA ASP A 444 33.37 -19.16 -32.82
C ASP A 444 34.66 -19.85 -32.31
N GLN A 445 34.61 -20.59 -31.19
CA GLN A 445 35.76 -21.36 -30.70
C GLN A 445 35.82 -22.79 -31.28
N GLU A 446 34.68 -23.39 -31.68
CA GLU A 446 34.69 -24.71 -32.31
C GLU A 446 35.11 -24.69 -33.79
N THR A 447 35.03 -23.54 -34.48
CA THR A 447 35.42 -23.45 -35.90
C THR A 447 36.92 -23.25 -36.12
N ILE A 448 37.67 -22.85 -35.09
CA ILE A 448 39.12 -22.61 -35.19
C ILE A 448 39.95 -23.86 -34.82
N SER A 449 39.38 -24.83 -34.09
CA SER A 449 40.11 -26.05 -33.70
C SER A 449 40.11 -27.19 -34.74
N ASN A 450 39.39 -27.05 -35.86
CA ASN A 450 39.30 -28.09 -36.92
C ASN A 450 40.06 -27.74 -38.22
N LYS A 451 40.97 -26.76 -38.17
CA LYS A 451 41.96 -26.52 -39.24
C LYS A 451 43.34 -26.23 -38.63
N SER A 452 44.01 -27.29 -38.17
CA SER A 452 45.48 -27.41 -38.26
C SER A 452 45.88 -28.88 -38.33
#